data_AF-A0A0M8VQM3-F1
#
_entry.id   AF-A0A0M8VQM3-F1
#
_cell.length_a   1.000
_cell.length_b   1.000
_cell.length_c   1.000
_cell.angle_alpha   90.00
_cell.angle_beta   90.00
_cell.angle_gamma   90.00
#
_symmetry.space_group_name_H-M   'P 1'
#
loop_
_entity.id
_entity.type
_entity.pdbx_description
1 polymer ?
#
loop_
_entity_poly.entity_id
_entity_poly.type
_entity_poly.pdbx_seq_one_letter_code
_entity_poly.pdbx_strand_id
1 'polypeptide(L)'
;MIAANVVVFLSIPGMAGSVAGDSGLAQLCHLQAFLDQYAVVPRELIHHQMPRLVPNGEIAVGPQGPGCLVGPPGYDKSPELSVLTAMFLHGGWLHLLGNMLFLLIFGNNVEDRMGHVRFALFYGVCGYAASYGFALLNNESGEPLIGASGAVAGVLGAYLALYPKARVWVLVPFLIFLPLRLPAWLVLGFWFVLQAVYSSGEGVSAAGTVAYAAHIVGFIAGLLLAWPLRPGTPPPPEPRGLLFGRRARPRNTW
;
A
#
# COMPACT_ATOMS: atom_id res chain seq x y z
N MET A 1 -12.18 -3.31 -1.87
CA MET A 1 -10.76 -3.35 -1.45
C MET A 1 -10.54 -2.90 0.00
N ILE A 2 -11.10 -1.76 0.45
CA ILE A 2 -10.91 -1.26 1.82
C ILE A 2 -11.27 -2.30 2.89
N ALA A 3 -12.47 -2.90 2.80
CA ALA A 3 -12.91 -3.91 3.77
C ALA A 3 -11.95 -5.11 3.87
N ALA A 4 -11.43 -5.60 2.74
CA ALA A 4 -10.49 -6.72 2.72
C ALA A 4 -9.18 -6.38 3.46
N ASN A 5 -8.63 -5.18 3.26
CA ASN A 5 -7.43 -4.72 3.95
C ASN A 5 -7.65 -4.62 5.47
N VAL A 6 -8.80 -4.10 5.89
CA VAL A 6 -9.14 -3.99 7.33
C VAL A 6 -9.30 -5.38 7.95
N VAL A 7 -10.04 -6.28 7.29
CA VAL A 7 -10.27 -7.65 7.79
C VAL A 7 -8.95 -8.41 7.94
N VAL A 8 -8.08 -8.35 6.91
CA VAL A 8 -6.76 -9.00 6.97
C VAL A 8 -5.92 -8.38 8.09
N PHE A 9 -5.85 -7.05 8.20
CA PHE A 9 -5.08 -6.38 9.25
C PHE A 9 -5.49 -6.80 10.67
N LEU A 10 -6.80 -6.89 10.93
CA LEU A 10 -7.33 -7.35 12.22
C LEU A 10 -7.00 -8.83 12.50
N SER A 11 -6.67 -9.60 11.47
CA SER A 11 -6.27 -11.01 11.58
C SER A 11 -4.76 -11.21 11.76
N ILE A 12 -3.94 -10.15 11.65
CA ILE A 12 -2.49 -10.25 11.81
C ILE A 12 -2.14 -10.35 13.31
N PRO A 13 -1.40 -11.39 13.74
CA PRO A 13 -0.99 -11.56 15.13
C PRO A 13 -0.25 -10.32 15.67
N GLY A 14 -0.70 -9.81 16.82
CA GLY A 14 -0.01 -8.73 17.52
C GLY A 14 -0.12 -7.32 16.91
N MET A 15 -0.78 -7.15 15.76
CA MET A 15 -0.85 -5.84 15.08
C MET A 15 -2.07 -5.00 15.46
N ALA A 16 -3.20 -5.64 15.79
CA ALA A 16 -4.40 -4.92 16.23
C ALA A 16 -4.24 -4.33 17.65
N GLY A 17 -3.45 -4.97 18.52
CA GLY A 17 -3.24 -4.55 19.91
C GLY A 17 -2.13 -3.51 20.12
N SER A 18 -1.24 -3.30 19.13
CA SER A 18 -0.02 -2.48 19.27
C SER A 18 -0.25 -0.98 19.03
N VAL A 19 -1.24 -0.38 19.69
CA VAL A 19 -1.43 1.08 19.69
C VAL A 19 -0.36 1.79 20.55
N ALA A 20 0.22 1.08 21.52
CA ALA A 20 1.16 1.63 22.51
C ALA A 20 2.65 1.32 22.26
N GLY A 21 2.99 0.66 21.14
CA GLY A 21 4.39 0.49 20.69
C GLY A 21 5.26 -0.52 21.47
N ASP A 22 4.76 -1.12 22.55
CA ASP A 22 5.52 -2.14 23.28
C ASP A 22 5.13 -3.54 22.79
N SER A 23 6.08 -4.25 22.18
CA SER A 23 5.90 -5.63 21.73
C SER A 23 6.99 -6.50 22.34
N GLY A 24 6.58 -7.46 23.17
CA GLY A 24 7.52 -8.41 23.77
C GLY A 24 8.16 -9.30 22.71
N LEU A 25 9.32 -9.87 23.03
CA LEU A 25 10.08 -10.74 22.13
C LEU A 25 9.23 -11.86 21.50
N ALA A 26 8.29 -12.44 22.25
CA ALA A 26 7.40 -13.51 21.75
C ALA A 26 6.51 -13.01 20.61
N GLN A 27 5.97 -11.80 20.77
CA GLN A 27 5.11 -11.18 19.76
C GLN A 27 5.90 -10.83 18.49
N LEU A 28 7.14 -10.38 18.65
CA LEU A 28 8.04 -10.12 17.53
C LEU A 28 8.37 -11.42 16.78
N CYS A 29 8.67 -12.52 17.48
CA CYS A 29 8.94 -13.81 16.84
C CYS A 29 7.71 -14.36 16.12
N HIS A 30 6.52 -14.28 16.71
CA HIS A 30 5.27 -14.66 16.05
C HIS A 30 4.98 -13.80 14.81
N LEU A 31 5.19 -12.48 14.90
CA LEU A 31 5.01 -11.58 13.76
C LEU A 31 5.99 -11.91 12.64
N GLN A 32 7.26 -12.16 12.96
CA GLN A 32 8.29 -12.51 11.99
C GLN A 32 7.93 -13.81 11.25
N ALA A 33 7.58 -14.87 11.99
CA ALA A 33 7.15 -16.13 11.40
C ALA A 33 5.93 -15.96 10.48
N PHE A 34 4.96 -15.13 10.89
CA PHE A 34 3.79 -14.81 10.08
C PHE A 34 4.16 -14.04 8.80
N LEU A 35 5.05 -13.06 8.88
CA LEU A 35 5.51 -12.30 7.71
C LEU A 35 6.32 -13.18 6.75
N ASP A 36 7.22 -14.02 7.25
CA ASP A 36 7.98 -14.95 6.41
C ASP A 36 7.05 -15.90 5.64
N GLN A 37 5.92 -16.31 6.23
CA GLN A 37 4.93 -17.14 5.55
C GLN A 37 4.08 -16.39 4.52
N TYR A 38 3.59 -15.18 4.84
CA TYR A 38 2.53 -14.52 4.06
C TYR A 38 2.94 -13.26 3.30
N ALA A 39 4.05 -12.63 3.65
CA ALA A 39 4.57 -11.47 2.93
C ALA A 39 5.38 -11.91 1.71
N VAL A 40 5.61 -11.00 0.77
CA VAL A 40 6.51 -11.27 -0.34
C VAL A 40 7.93 -10.92 0.07
N VAL A 41 8.88 -11.81 -0.22
CA VAL A 41 10.31 -11.56 0.02
C VAL A 41 10.98 -11.45 -1.35
N PRO A 42 11.69 -10.34 -1.65
CA PRO A 42 12.32 -10.11 -2.95
C PRO A 42 13.18 -11.27 -3.44
N ARG A 43 14.04 -11.79 -2.56
CA ARG A 43 14.92 -12.90 -2.91
C ARG A 43 14.17 -14.17 -3.27
N GLU A 44 13.11 -14.49 -2.53
CA GLU A 44 12.24 -15.64 -2.83
C GLU A 44 11.51 -15.43 -4.17
N LEU A 45 11.03 -14.21 -4.43
CA LEU A 45 10.27 -13.88 -5.64
C LEU A 45 11.11 -13.94 -6.91
N ILE A 46 12.36 -13.48 -6.87
CA ILE A 46 13.23 -13.42 -8.05
C ILE A 46 13.97 -14.73 -8.29
N HIS A 47 14.46 -15.38 -7.24
CA HIS A 47 15.29 -16.59 -7.38
C HIS A 47 14.51 -17.88 -7.23
N HIS A 48 13.23 -17.82 -6.82
CA HIS A 48 12.39 -18.98 -6.51
C HIS A 48 13.06 -19.94 -5.50
N GLN A 49 13.84 -19.37 -4.57
CA GLN A 49 14.56 -20.12 -3.53
C GLN A 49 14.03 -19.74 -2.15
N MET A 50 13.37 -20.69 -1.50
CA MET A 50 12.91 -20.55 -0.14
C MET A 50 14.08 -20.72 0.86
N PRO A 51 14.11 -19.94 1.96
CA PRO A 51 15.09 -20.11 3.03
C PRO A 51 14.97 -21.51 3.67
N ARG A 52 16.13 -22.10 4.02
CA ARG A 52 16.18 -23.40 4.72
C ARG A 52 15.78 -23.32 6.19
N LEU A 53 15.93 -22.14 6.78
CA LEU A 53 15.64 -21.86 8.18
C LEU A 53 14.83 -20.58 8.27
N VAL A 54 13.69 -20.65 8.96
CA VAL A 54 12.82 -19.52 9.25
C VAL A 54 12.42 -19.55 10.73
N PRO A 55 12.10 -18.40 11.34
CA PRO A 55 11.49 -18.34 12.66
C PRO A 55 10.19 -19.16 12.72
N ASN A 56 10.00 -19.95 13.77
CA ASN A 56 8.77 -20.72 13.99
C ASN A 56 7.75 -19.99 14.89
N GLY A 57 8.10 -18.81 15.41
CA GLY A 57 7.27 -18.01 16.30
C GLY A 57 7.60 -18.15 17.79
N GLU A 58 8.37 -19.16 18.17
CA GLU A 58 8.75 -19.42 19.57
C GLU A 58 10.04 -18.68 19.95
N ILE A 59 10.26 -18.50 21.25
CA ILE A 59 11.52 -17.96 21.79
C ILE A 59 12.44 -19.11 22.17
N ALA A 60 13.73 -18.98 21.85
CA ALA A 60 14.79 -19.80 22.41
C ALA A 60 15.88 -18.93 23.04
N VAL A 61 16.60 -19.46 24.02
CA VAL A 61 17.78 -18.81 24.59
C VAL A 61 19.01 -19.42 23.95
N GLY A 62 19.67 -18.64 23.10
CA GLY A 62 20.91 -19.04 22.43
C GLY A 62 22.16 -18.43 23.10
N PRO A 63 23.35 -18.68 22.53
CA PRO A 63 24.61 -18.12 23.01
C PRO A 63 24.64 -16.58 23.02
N GLN A 64 23.83 -15.92 22.18
CA GLN A 64 23.71 -14.46 22.12
C GLN A 64 22.56 -13.89 22.96
N GLY A 65 21.87 -14.73 23.75
CA GLY A 65 20.70 -14.33 24.54
C GLY A 65 19.36 -14.85 23.97
N PRO A 66 18.22 -14.36 24.49
CA PRO A 66 16.90 -14.77 24.01
C PRO A 66 16.62 -14.21 22.60
N GLY A 67 16.15 -15.08 21.71
CA GLY A 67 15.81 -14.74 20.32
C GLY A 67 14.76 -15.70 19.76
N CYS A 68 14.43 -15.56 18.47
CA CYS A 68 13.45 -16.43 17.84
C CYS A 68 14.05 -17.81 17.53
N LEU A 69 13.31 -18.87 17.86
CA LEU A 69 13.67 -20.22 17.47
C LEU A 69 13.49 -20.36 15.95
N VAL A 70 14.53 -20.86 15.28
CA VAL A 70 14.54 -21.06 13.83
C VAL A 70 14.60 -22.55 13.49
N GLY A 71 13.89 -22.94 12.43
CA GLY A 71 13.86 -24.30 11.93
C GLY A 71 13.43 -24.38 10.47
N PRO A 72 13.39 -25.57 9.87
CA PRO A 72 12.83 -25.76 8.53
C PRO A 72 11.40 -25.20 8.46
N PRO A 73 11.01 -24.56 7.35
CA PRO A 73 9.65 -24.01 7.21
C PRO A 73 8.61 -25.13 7.32
N GLY A 74 7.63 -24.93 8.19
CA GLY A 74 6.48 -25.83 8.37
C GLY A 74 5.32 -25.54 7.41
N TYR A 75 5.56 -24.78 6.35
CA TYR A 75 4.57 -24.33 5.38
C TYR A 75 5.13 -24.38 3.96
N ASP A 76 4.23 -24.53 2.99
CA ASP A 76 4.54 -24.32 1.58
C ASP A 76 4.15 -22.90 1.18
N LYS A 77 5.07 -22.18 0.54
CA LYS A 77 4.86 -20.81 0.06
C LYS A 77 5.15 -20.75 -1.43
N SER A 78 4.22 -20.18 -2.19
CA SER A 78 4.49 -19.70 -3.56
C SER A 78 4.87 -18.23 -3.47
N PRO A 79 6.10 -17.84 -3.86
CA PRO A 79 6.52 -16.43 -3.86
C PRO A 79 5.58 -15.55 -4.70
N GLU A 80 5.07 -16.05 -5.83
CA GLU A 80 4.20 -15.32 -6.75
C GLU A 80 2.81 -15.07 -6.16
N LEU A 81 2.24 -16.07 -5.46
CA LEU A 81 0.97 -15.91 -4.74
C LEU A 81 1.13 -15.06 -3.48
N SER A 82 2.32 -15.08 -2.85
CA SER A 82 2.61 -14.26 -1.67
C SER A 82 2.51 -12.76 -1.94
N VAL A 83 2.68 -12.33 -3.20
CA VAL A 83 2.41 -10.95 -3.62
C VAL A 83 0.98 -10.55 -3.30
N LEU A 84 0.00 -11.41 -3.62
CA LEU A 84 -1.41 -11.12 -3.39
C LEU A 84 -1.71 -10.98 -1.90
N THR A 85 -1.19 -11.88 -1.06
CA THR A 85 -1.40 -11.79 0.40
C THR A 85 -0.70 -10.57 0.99
N ALA A 86 0.54 -10.30 0.58
CA ALA A 86 1.33 -9.17 1.04
C ALA A 86 0.66 -7.81 0.78
N MET A 87 -0.09 -7.67 -0.32
CA MET A 87 -0.86 -6.46 -0.64
C MET A 87 -1.88 -6.08 0.44
N PHE A 88 -2.32 -7.02 1.28
CA PHE A 88 -3.29 -6.76 2.36
C PHE A 88 -2.64 -6.69 3.74
N LEU A 89 -1.37 -7.07 3.87
CA LEU A 89 -0.63 -6.99 5.13
C LEU A 89 -0.18 -5.56 5.42
N HIS A 90 -0.33 -5.09 6.65
CA HIS A 90 0.10 -3.73 7.04
C HIS A 90 0.91 -3.75 8.32
N GLY A 91 2.03 -3.03 8.30
CA GLY A 91 2.97 -2.86 9.41
C GLY A 91 2.48 -1.95 10.55
N GLY A 92 1.20 -1.61 10.62
CA GLY A 92 0.61 -0.87 11.74
C GLY A 92 -0.60 0.00 11.35
N TRP A 93 -1.22 0.61 12.36
CA TRP A 93 -2.42 1.43 12.18
C TRP A 93 -2.21 2.60 11.23
N LEU A 94 -1.12 3.36 11.38
CA LEU A 94 -0.84 4.50 10.49
C LEU A 94 -0.63 4.04 9.04
N HIS A 95 0.04 2.90 8.84
CA HIS A 95 0.25 2.33 7.51
C HIS A 95 -1.09 1.91 6.87
N LEU A 96 -1.97 1.24 7.61
CA LEU A 96 -3.31 0.90 7.12
C LEU A 96 -4.15 2.14 6.83
N LEU A 97 -4.30 3.03 7.81
CA LEU A 97 -5.15 4.22 7.70
C LEU A 97 -4.72 5.13 6.55
N GLY A 98 -3.41 5.29 6.34
CA GLY A 98 -2.87 6.01 5.20
C GLY A 98 -3.34 5.41 3.87
N ASN A 99 -3.14 4.11 3.66
CA ASN A 99 -3.59 3.43 2.44
C ASN A 99 -5.10 3.55 2.22
N MET A 100 -5.89 3.36 3.29
CA MET A 100 -7.36 3.41 3.19
C MET A 100 -7.85 4.83 2.89
N LEU A 101 -7.18 5.86 3.42
CA LEU A 101 -7.50 7.26 3.12
C LEU A 101 -7.28 7.56 1.63
N PHE A 102 -6.15 7.15 1.05
CA PHE A 102 -5.91 7.32 -0.38
C PHE A 102 -6.91 6.54 -1.25
N LEU A 103 -7.22 5.28 -0.89
CA LEU A 103 -8.26 4.52 -1.57
C LEU A 103 -9.64 5.17 -1.48
N LEU A 104 -9.99 5.73 -0.32
CA LEU A 104 -11.28 6.41 -0.13
C LEU A 104 -11.40 7.67 -0.98
N ILE A 105 -10.33 8.46 -1.09
CA ILE A 105 -10.34 9.73 -1.82
C ILE A 105 -10.28 9.50 -3.33
N PHE A 106 -9.42 8.59 -3.78
CA PHE A 106 -9.08 8.44 -5.21
C PHE A 106 -9.69 7.19 -5.83
N GLY A 107 -9.80 6.10 -5.07
CA GLY A 107 -10.26 4.79 -5.54
C GLY A 107 -11.66 4.82 -6.11
N ASN A 108 -12.61 5.46 -5.42
CA ASN A 108 -14.01 5.53 -5.88
C ASN A 108 -14.14 6.09 -7.30
N ASN A 109 -13.42 7.18 -7.62
CA ASN A 109 -13.50 7.80 -8.95
C ASN A 109 -12.92 6.89 -10.04
N VAL A 110 -11.80 6.21 -9.76
CA VAL A 110 -11.18 5.25 -10.69
C VAL A 110 -12.06 4.01 -10.86
N GLU A 111 -12.66 3.53 -9.76
CA GLU A 111 -13.59 2.41 -9.75
C GLU A 111 -14.87 2.72 -10.53
N ASP A 112 -15.46 3.91 -10.35
CA ASP A 112 -16.63 4.35 -11.12
C ASP A 112 -16.33 4.39 -12.62
N ARG A 113 -15.10 4.76 -13.01
CA ARG A 113 -14.68 4.79 -14.41
C ARG A 113 -14.45 3.39 -15.01
N MET A 114 -14.00 2.42 -14.21
CA MET A 114 -13.63 1.08 -14.67
C MET A 114 -14.73 0.03 -14.45
N GLY A 115 -15.59 0.21 -13.46
CA GLY A 115 -16.44 -0.81 -12.86
C GLY A 115 -15.70 -1.69 -11.85
N HIS A 116 -16.44 -2.24 -10.88
CA HIS A 116 -15.90 -2.98 -9.71
C HIS A 116 -14.91 -4.10 -10.06
N VAL A 117 -15.25 -4.97 -11.03
CA VAL A 117 -14.40 -6.13 -11.38
C VAL A 117 -13.10 -5.68 -12.04
N ARG A 118 -13.17 -4.76 -13.00
CA ARG A 118 -11.98 -4.24 -13.70
C ARG A 118 -11.09 -3.45 -12.75
N PHE A 119 -11.68 -2.70 -11.82
CA PHE A 119 -10.92 -2.02 -10.77
C PHE A 119 -10.18 -3.01 -9.86
N ALA A 120 -10.83 -4.11 -9.43
CA ALA A 120 -10.17 -5.13 -8.61
C ALA A 120 -8.98 -5.79 -9.35
N LEU A 121 -9.16 -6.13 -10.63
CA LEU A 121 -8.07 -6.67 -11.46
C LEU A 121 -6.96 -5.65 -11.67
N PHE A 122 -7.31 -4.40 -11.99
CA PHE A 122 -6.37 -3.28 -12.13
C PHE A 122 -5.55 -3.07 -10.85
N TYR A 123 -6.21 -3.08 -9.69
CA TYR A 123 -5.58 -2.95 -8.39
C TYR A 123 -4.58 -4.10 -8.13
N GLY A 124 -4.99 -5.34 -8.43
CA GLY A 124 -4.13 -6.52 -8.42
C GLY A 124 -2.89 -6.35 -9.31
N VAL A 125 -3.08 -6.05 -10.59
CA VAL A 125 -1.98 -5.86 -11.55
C VAL A 125 -1.02 -4.76 -11.11
N CYS A 126 -1.51 -3.64 -10.59
CA CYS A 126 -0.66 -2.56 -10.07
C CYS A 126 0.15 -3.00 -8.85
N GLY A 127 -0.45 -3.77 -7.94
CA GLY A 127 0.26 -4.35 -6.80
C GLY A 127 1.36 -5.32 -7.25
N TYR A 128 1.04 -6.21 -8.18
CA TYR A 128 2.02 -7.13 -8.77
C TYR A 128 3.17 -6.38 -9.46
N ALA A 129 2.86 -5.38 -10.29
CA ALA A 129 3.88 -4.57 -10.95
C ALA A 129 4.79 -3.86 -9.93
N ALA A 130 4.21 -3.30 -8.86
CA ALA A 130 4.97 -2.66 -7.79
C ALA A 130 5.89 -3.64 -7.06
N SER A 131 5.37 -4.81 -6.65
CA SER A 131 6.14 -5.83 -5.94
C SER A 131 7.27 -6.42 -6.78
N TYR A 132 7.00 -6.77 -8.05
CA TYR A 132 8.04 -7.26 -8.95
C TYR A 132 9.08 -6.18 -9.29
N GLY A 133 8.64 -4.95 -9.57
CA GLY A 133 9.56 -3.85 -9.85
C GLY A 133 10.50 -3.56 -8.68
N PHE A 134 9.98 -3.60 -7.46
CA PHE A 134 10.77 -3.51 -6.24
C PHE A 134 11.74 -4.70 -6.08
N ALA A 135 11.24 -5.92 -6.29
CA ALA A 135 12.01 -7.13 -6.09
C ALA A 135 13.18 -7.24 -7.09
N LEU A 136 12.99 -6.79 -8.32
CA LEU A 136 14.06 -6.71 -9.32
C LEU A 136 15.19 -5.77 -8.90
N LEU A 137 14.88 -4.68 -8.19
CA LEU A 137 15.87 -3.73 -7.67
C LEU A 137 16.54 -4.20 -6.37
N ASN A 138 15.95 -5.19 -5.68
CA ASN A 138 16.36 -5.66 -4.36
C ASN A 138 16.40 -7.19 -4.30
N ASN A 139 16.84 -7.84 -5.37
CA ASN A 139 16.73 -9.28 -5.58
C ASN A 139 17.50 -10.15 -4.56
N GLU A 140 18.44 -9.57 -3.80
CA GLU A 140 19.14 -10.27 -2.72
C GLU A 140 18.51 -10.04 -1.33
N SER A 141 17.51 -9.16 -1.22
CA SER A 141 16.90 -8.81 0.05
C SER A 141 16.04 -9.96 0.61
N GLY A 142 16.36 -10.35 1.85
CA GLY A 142 15.53 -11.25 2.67
C GLY A 142 14.45 -10.53 3.46
N GLU A 143 14.36 -9.20 3.37
CA GLU A 143 13.39 -8.41 4.14
C GLU A 143 11.99 -8.51 3.52
N PRO A 144 10.96 -8.85 4.31
CA PRO A 144 9.57 -8.90 3.82
C PRO A 144 9.06 -7.54 3.33
N LEU A 145 8.46 -7.53 2.13
CA LEU A 145 7.69 -6.42 1.60
C LEU A 145 6.20 -6.66 1.83
N ILE A 146 5.53 -5.69 2.47
CA ILE A 146 4.11 -5.70 2.76
C ILE A 146 3.44 -4.36 2.43
N GLY A 147 2.14 -4.39 2.18
CA GLY A 147 1.31 -3.20 2.10
C GLY A 147 0.58 -3.04 0.78
N ALA A 148 -0.59 -2.44 0.88
CA ALA A 148 -1.42 -2.02 -0.26
C ALA A 148 -0.78 -0.90 -1.10
N SER A 149 0.27 -0.27 -0.59
CA SER A 149 0.73 1.05 -1.04
C SER A 149 1.22 1.10 -2.48
N GLY A 150 1.83 0.04 -3.01
CA GLY A 150 2.18 -0.06 -4.43
C GLY A 150 0.94 -0.05 -5.34
N ALA A 151 -0.08 -0.84 -5.01
CA ALA A 151 -1.34 -0.87 -5.74
C ALA A 151 -2.11 0.46 -5.61
N VAL A 152 -2.11 1.06 -4.41
CA VAL A 152 -2.68 2.39 -4.18
C VAL A 152 -1.96 3.44 -5.03
N ALA A 153 -0.62 3.41 -5.12
CA ALA A 153 0.12 4.30 -6.00
C ALA A 153 -0.32 4.14 -7.46
N GLY A 154 -0.61 2.92 -7.92
CA GLY A 154 -1.24 2.68 -9.22
C GLY A 154 -2.61 3.33 -9.38
N VAL A 155 -3.46 3.29 -8.37
CA VAL A 155 -4.74 4.03 -8.36
C VAL A 155 -4.50 5.54 -8.48
N LEU A 156 -3.47 6.10 -7.81
CA LEU A 156 -3.12 7.51 -7.93
C LEU A 156 -2.61 7.86 -9.34
N GLY A 157 -1.81 6.98 -9.95
CA GLY A 157 -1.36 7.12 -11.34
C GLY A 157 -2.52 7.11 -12.33
N ALA A 158 -3.46 6.18 -12.15
CA ALA A 158 -4.69 6.14 -12.93
C ALA A 158 -5.54 7.40 -12.74
N TYR A 159 -5.69 7.86 -11.50
CA TYR A 159 -6.43 9.09 -11.21
C TYR A 159 -5.81 10.29 -11.92
N LEU A 160 -4.49 10.41 -11.95
CA LEU A 160 -3.82 11.50 -12.69
C LEU A 160 -4.04 11.41 -14.20
N ALA A 161 -4.01 10.20 -14.78
CA ALA A 161 -4.26 9.98 -16.20
C ALA A 161 -5.71 10.34 -16.60
N LEU A 162 -6.67 9.94 -15.77
CA LEU A 162 -8.11 10.12 -16.00
C LEU A 162 -8.58 11.54 -15.69
N TYR A 163 -8.04 12.15 -14.64
CA TYR A 163 -8.51 13.41 -14.07
C TYR A 163 -7.40 14.46 -13.89
N PRO A 164 -6.62 14.81 -14.94
CA PRO A 164 -5.44 15.66 -14.82
C PRO A 164 -5.71 17.09 -14.31
N LYS A 165 -6.95 17.57 -14.47
CA LYS A 165 -7.40 18.91 -14.04
C LYS A 165 -8.19 18.90 -12.71
N ALA A 166 -8.38 17.72 -12.11
CA ALA A 166 -9.15 17.63 -10.87
C ALA A 166 -8.41 18.30 -9.71
N ARG A 167 -9.20 18.84 -8.78
CA ARG A 167 -8.71 19.42 -7.53
C ARG A 167 -9.15 18.57 -6.36
N VAL A 168 -8.24 18.28 -5.45
CA VAL A 168 -8.45 17.45 -4.28
C VAL A 168 -8.39 18.32 -3.05
N TRP A 169 -9.22 18.01 -2.06
CA TRP A 169 -9.13 18.62 -0.74
C TRP A 169 -7.94 18.01 0.00
N VAL A 170 -7.01 18.87 0.39
CA VAL A 170 -5.85 18.49 1.19
C VAL A 170 -5.89 19.27 2.49
N LEU A 171 -5.69 18.55 3.59
CA LEU A 171 -5.52 19.14 4.91
C LEU A 171 -4.03 19.44 5.09
N VAL A 172 -3.66 20.72 5.21
CA VAL A 172 -2.25 21.12 5.28
C VAL A 172 -1.82 21.25 6.74
N PRO A 173 -1.02 20.31 7.31
CA PRO A 173 -0.76 20.28 8.76
C PRO A 173 -0.01 21.50 9.26
N PHE A 174 0.93 22.02 8.47
CA PHE A 174 1.75 23.20 8.80
C PHE A 174 1.02 24.54 8.67
N LEU A 175 -0.23 24.54 8.15
CA LEU A 175 -1.13 25.71 8.12
C LEU A 175 -2.34 25.47 9.03
N ILE A 176 -2.13 24.91 10.23
CA ILE A 176 -3.19 24.65 11.22
C ILE A 176 -4.34 23.82 10.60
N PHE A 177 -3.99 22.80 9.81
CA PHE A 177 -4.95 21.93 9.14
C PHE A 177 -5.97 22.68 8.26
N LEU A 178 -5.57 23.78 7.61
CA LEU A 178 -6.42 24.51 6.68
C LEU A 178 -6.77 23.61 5.47
N PRO A 179 -8.08 23.36 5.19
CA PRO A 179 -8.47 22.60 4.02
C PRO A 179 -8.28 23.46 2.75
N LEU A 180 -7.38 23.02 1.87
CA LEU A 180 -7.12 23.68 0.59
C LEU A 180 -7.50 22.77 -0.58
N ARG A 181 -8.01 23.38 -1.66
CA ARG A 181 -8.35 22.68 -2.90
C ARG A 181 -7.21 22.84 -3.90
N LEU A 182 -6.33 21.85 -3.95
CA LEU A 182 -5.13 21.89 -4.79
C LEU A 182 -5.28 20.97 -6.02
N PRO A 183 -4.64 21.30 -7.16
CA PRO A 183 -4.60 20.42 -8.31
C PRO A 183 -4.01 19.05 -7.94
N ALA A 184 -4.64 17.96 -8.37
CA ALA A 184 -4.23 16.61 -8.03
C ALA A 184 -2.76 16.33 -8.39
N TRP A 185 -2.29 16.80 -9.54
CA TRP A 185 -0.90 16.65 -9.96
C TRP A 185 0.10 17.29 -8.99
N LEU A 186 -0.26 18.44 -8.39
CA LEU A 186 0.61 19.12 -7.43
C LEU A 186 0.67 18.35 -6.12
N VAL A 187 -0.48 17.85 -5.66
CA VAL A 187 -0.59 17.03 -4.43
C VAL A 187 0.20 15.74 -4.58
N LEU A 188 0.05 15.05 -5.71
CA LEU A 188 0.75 13.80 -6.00
C LEU A 188 2.25 14.02 -6.19
N GLY A 189 2.64 15.10 -6.88
CA GLY A 189 4.05 15.48 -7.01
C GLY A 189 4.69 15.76 -5.65
N PHE A 190 4.01 16.55 -4.79
CA PHE A 190 4.46 16.81 -3.44
C PHE A 190 4.54 15.53 -2.58
N TRP A 191 3.57 14.63 -2.72
CA TRP A 191 3.59 13.34 -2.04
C TRP A 191 4.81 12.50 -2.44
N PHE A 192 5.15 12.40 -3.74
CA PHE A 192 6.37 11.73 -4.19
C PHE A 192 7.65 12.39 -3.65
N VAL A 193 7.71 13.73 -3.62
CA VAL A 193 8.86 14.45 -3.04
C VAL A 193 9.00 14.14 -1.56
N LEU A 194 7.90 14.15 -0.79
CA LEU A 194 7.93 13.75 0.62
C LEU A 194 8.42 12.31 0.77
N GLN A 195 7.90 11.37 -0.02
CA GLN A 195 8.35 9.97 0.01
C GLN A 195 9.84 9.88 -0.29
N ALA A 196 10.34 10.62 -1.28
CA ALA A 196 11.76 10.67 -1.62
C ALA A 196 12.61 11.24 -0.47
N VAL A 197 12.18 12.32 0.17
CA VAL A 197 12.89 12.93 1.31
C VAL A 197 12.90 12.00 2.52
N TYR A 198 11.77 11.37 2.84
CA TYR A 198 11.69 10.35 3.87
C TYR A 198 12.57 9.14 3.54
N SER A 199 12.63 8.75 2.26
CA SER A 199 13.50 7.69 1.79
C SER A 199 14.99 8.06 1.96
N SER A 200 15.38 9.32 1.76
CA SER A 200 16.80 9.75 1.74
C SER A 200 17.38 10.19 3.09
N GLY A 201 16.62 10.14 4.19
CA GLY A 201 17.10 10.58 5.51
C GLY A 201 18.09 9.59 6.15
N GLU A 202 19.14 10.09 6.81
CA GLU A 202 20.22 9.28 7.42
C GLU A 202 19.79 8.34 8.57
N GLY A 203 18.51 8.31 8.94
CA GLY A 203 17.96 7.44 9.99
C GLY A 203 16.86 6.49 9.53
N VAL A 204 16.64 6.35 8.22
CA VAL A 204 15.57 5.50 7.67
C VAL A 204 16.14 4.11 7.36
N SER A 205 15.44 3.06 7.81
CA SER A 205 15.85 1.68 7.53
C SER A 205 15.92 1.43 6.03
N ALA A 206 16.74 0.47 5.60
CA ALA A 206 16.80 0.05 4.19
C ALA A 206 15.42 -0.33 3.64
N ALA A 207 14.47 -0.74 4.49
CA ALA A 207 13.08 -0.98 4.09
C ALA A 207 12.32 0.31 3.66
N GLY A 208 12.62 1.47 4.26
CA GLY A 208 11.97 2.75 3.94
C GLY A 208 12.50 3.41 2.67
N THR A 209 13.80 3.31 2.37
CA THR A 209 14.38 3.74 1.09
C THR A 209 13.79 2.96 -0.09
N VAL A 210 13.61 1.67 0.14
CA VAL A 210 13.26 0.67 -0.86
C VAL A 210 11.74 0.69 -1.15
N ALA A 211 10.89 1.01 -0.17
CA ALA A 211 9.44 1.19 -0.36
C ALA A 211 9.05 2.27 -1.39
N TYR A 212 9.89 3.29 -1.59
CA TYR A 212 9.68 4.36 -2.57
C TYR A 212 9.68 3.83 -4.03
N ALA A 213 10.56 2.87 -4.33
CA ALA A 213 10.66 2.30 -5.68
C ALA A 213 9.37 1.55 -6.08
N ALA A 214 8.79 0.80 -5.14
CA ALA A 214 7.50 0.12 -5.35
C ALA A 214 6.39 1.11 -5.72
N HIS A 215 6.35 2.28 -5.05
CA HIS A 215 5.34 3.31 -5.32
C HIS A 215 5.51 3.92 -6.72
N ILE A 216 6.74 4.20 -7.14
CA ILE A 216 7.00 4.70 -8.50
C ILE A 216 6.51 3.69 -9.54
N VAL A 217 6.91 2.43 -9.41
CA VAL A 217 6.54 1.39 -10.38
C VAL A 217 5.04 1.19 -10.43
N GLY A 218 4.39 1.10 -9.25
CA GLY A 218 2.94 0.99 -9.16
C GLY A 218 2.23 2.17 -9.82
N PHE A 219 2.67 3.40 -9.55
CA PHE A 219 2.12 4.62 -10.14
C PHE A 219 2.26 4.66 -11.66
N ILE A 220 3.44 4.37 -12.19
CA ILE A 220 3.68 4.34 -13.64
C ILE A 220 2.81 3.26 -14.29
N ALA A 221 2.76 2.06 -13.71
CA ALA A 221 1.91 0.99 -14.22
C ALA A 221 0.43 1.42 -14.27
N GLY A 222 -0.08 1.99 -13.18
CA GLY A 222 -1.45 2.47 -13.12
C GLY A 222 -1.76 3.60 -14.10
N LEU A 223 -0.83 4.55 -14.27
CA LEU A 223 -0.94 5.65 -15.23
C LEU A 223 -1.02 5.11 -16.66
N LEU A 224 -0.12 4.21 -17.04
CA LEU A 224 -0.07 3.64 -18.39
C LEU A 224 -1.30 2.76 -18.68
N LEU A 225 -1.73 1.94 -17.73
CA LEU A 225 -2.90 1.07 -17.87
C LEU A 225 -4.21 1.87 -17.98
N ALA A 226 -4.33 3.00 -17.27
CA ALA A 226 -5.51 3.85 -17.31
C ALA A 226 -5.51 4.85 -18.47
N TRP A 227 -4.36 5.13 -19.09
CA TRP A 227 -4.22 6.10 -20.17
C TRP A 227 -5.20 5.89 -21.33
N PRO A 228 -5.43 4.67 -21.85
CA PRO A 228 -6.39 4.42 -22.93
C PRO A 228 -7.85 4.71 -22.53
N LEU A 229 -8.15 4.76 -21.23
CA LEU A 229 -9.49 5.04 -20.71
C LEU A 229 -9.76 6.54 -20.57
N ARG A 230 -8.78 7.41 -20.82
CA ARG A 230 -8.92 8.86 -20.68
C ARG A 230 -10.03 9.47 -21.57
N PRO A 231 -10.18 9.11 -22.86
CA PRO A 231 -11.25 9.66 -23.70
C PRO A 231 -12.64 9.40 -23.10
N GLY A 232 -13.50 10.42 -23.10
CA GLY A 232 -14.87 10.33 -22.59
C GLY A 232 -14.98 10.22 -21.07
N THR A 233 -13.90 10.43 -20.30
CA THR A 233 -13.96 10.41 -18.84
C THR A 233 -14.74 11.63 -18.34
N PRO A 234 -15.89 11.45 -17.67
CA PRO A 234 -16.63 12.56 -17.08
C PRO A 234 -15.81 13.19 -15.95
N PRO A 235 -16.02 14.48 -15.60
CA PRO A 235 -15.36 15.06 -14.43
C PRO A 235 -15.70 14.25 -13.17
N PRO A 236 -14.78 14.17 -12.18
CA PRO A 236 -15.06 13.42 -10.97
C PRO A 236 -16.26 14.05 -10.25
N PRO A 237 -17.16 13.24 -9.67
CA PRO A 237 -18.30 13.75 -8.92
C PRO A 237 -17.85 14.77 -7.87
N GLU A 238 -18.58 15.88 -7.71
CA GLU A 238 -18.28 16.79 -6.61
C GLU A 238 -18.53 16.08 -5.28
N PRO A 239 -17.64 16.21 -4.28
CA PRO A 239 -17.86 15.66 -2.96
C PRO A 239 -19.22 16.16 -2.43
N ARG A 240 -20.10 15.25 -2.03
CA ARG A 240 -21.33 15.62 -1.31
C ARG A 240 -20.89 16.37 -0.05
N GLY A 241 -21.21 17.65 0.03
CA GLY A 241 -20.86 18.46 1.18
C GLY A 241 -21.43 17.84 2.45
N LEU A 242 -20.57 17.38 3.36
CA LEU A 242 -20.95 16.77 4.64
C LEU A 242 -21.76 17.72 5.54
N LEU A 243 -21.74 19.04 5.26
CA LEU A 243 -22.43 20.07 6.05
C LEU A 243 -23.49 20.87 5.28
N PHE A 244 -23.48 20.85 3.94
CA PHE A 244 -24.43 21.61 3.14
C PHE A 244 -24.87 20.78 1.94
N GLY A 245 -25.95 20.02 2.14
CA GLY A 245 -26.68 19.35 1.07
C GLY A 245 -27.29 20.37 0.12
N ARG A 246 -26.57 20.76 -0.93
CA ARG A 246 -27.21 21.31 -2.11
C ARG A 246 -27.71 20.13 -2.93
N ARG A 247 -29.02 19.85 -2.81
CA ARG A 247 -29.76 19.05 -3.80
C ARG A 247 -29.41 19.59 -5.18
N ALA A 248 -28.98 18.72 -6.08
CA ALA A 248 -28.86 19.04 -7.49
C ALA A 248 -30.20 19.64 -7.95
N ARG A 249 -30.17 20.87 -8.47
CA ARG A 249 -31.33 21.43 -9.18
C ARG A 249 -31.60 20.52 -10.39
N PRO A 250 -32.84 20.06 -10.61
CA PRO A 250 -33.19 19.47 -11.90
C PRO A 250 -33.01 20.56 -12.96
N ARG A 251 -32.17 20.30 -13.96
CA ARG A 251 -32.24 21.04 -15.22
C ARG A 251 -33.53 20.61 -15.89
N ASN A 252 -34.61 21.36 -15.67
CA ASN A 252 -35.76 21.34 -16.57
C ASN A 252 -35.30 22.00 -17.87
N THR A 253 -35.15 21.19 -18.91
CA THR A 253 -35.11 21.63 -20.30
C THR A 253 -36.55 21.78 -20.77
N TRP A 254 -36.95 23.01 -21.07
CA TRP A 254 -37.99 23.30 -22.06
C TRP A 254 -37.28 23.76 -23.32
#